data_AF-A0AAW2U5Y6-F1
#
_entry.id   AF-A0AAW2U5Y6-F1
#
_cell.length_a   1.000
_cell.length_b   1.000
_cell.length_c   1.000
_cell.angle_alpha   90.00
_cell.angle_beta   90.00
_cell.angle_gamma   90.00
#
_symmetry.space_group_name_H-M   'P 1'
#
loop_
_entity.id
_entity.type
_entity.pdbx_description
1 polymer ?
#
loop_
_entity_poly.entity_id
_entity_poly.type
_entity_poly.pdbx_seq_one_letter_code
_entity_poly.pdbx_strand_id
1 'polypeptide(L)'
;MSYVVGVGSNYPKRVHHRGASIVSIKIDATPVACEAGFDEWFHRDADNPNVLDGAVVGGPNQADEYSDTRDNYQPAEAATANNAPFVGVLARLAS
;
A
#
# COMPACT_ATOMS: atom_id res chain seq x y z
N MET A 1 -10.51 -10.40 3.64
CA MET A 1 -9.83 -9.11 3.42
C MET A 1 -9.57 -9.00 1.93
N SER A 2 -9.73 -7.82 1.32
CA SER A 2 -9.30 -7.52 -0.04
C SER A 2 -7.78 -7.32 -0.05
N TYR A 3 -7.11 -7.66 -1.15
CA TYR A 3 -5.69 -7.34 -1.40
C TYR A 3 -5.52 -6.20 -2.40
N VAL A 4 -6.63 -5.54 -2.75
CA VAL A 4 -6.63 -4.32 -3.56
C VAL A 4 -6.97 -3.15 -2.64
N VAL A 5 -6.04 -2.22 -2.50
CA VAL A 5 -6.15 -1.05 -1.63
C VAL A 5 -7.34 -0.18 -2.08
N GLY A 6 -8.16 0.25 -1.12
CA GLY A 6 -9.35 1.07 -1.38
C GLY A 6 -10.57 0.30 -1.89
N VAL A 7 -10.47 -1.02 -2.10
CA VAL A 7 -11.58 -1.86 -2.61
C VAL A 7 -12.10 -2.80 -1.53
N GLY A 8 -13.42 -2.81 -1.33
CA GLY A 8 -14.10 -3.62 -0.32
C GLY A 8 -14.11 -2.98 1.06
N SER A 9 -14.76 -3.62 2.04
CA SER A 9 -14.92 -3.11 3.41
C SER A 9 -13.69 -3.31 4.30
N ASN A 10 -12.73 -4.13 3.88
CA ASN A 10 -11.49 -4.42 4.59
C ASN A 10 -10.36 -4.64 3.57
N TYR A 11 -9.31 -3.82 3.59
CA TYR A 11 -8.19 -3.79 2.65
C TYR A 11 -6.90 -3.34 3.37
N PRO A 12 -5.70 -3.51 2.77
CA PRO A 12 -4.44 -3.14 3.40
C PRO A 12 -4.32 -1.62 3.55
N LYS A 13 -3.96 -1.16 4.74
CA LYS A 13 -3.83 0.26 5.07
C LYS A 13 -2.38 0.65 5.35
N ARG A 14 -1.47 -0.31 5.52
CA ARG A 14 -0.05 -0.07 5.83
C ARG A 14 0.86 -0.61 4.73
N VAL A 15 0.49 -0.33 3.49
CA VAL A 15 1.24 -0.69 2.27
C VAL A 15 2.66 -0.14 2.33
N HIS A 16 3.65 -0.93 1.92
CA HIS A 16 5.06 -0.54 1.77
C HIS A 16 5.24 0.44 0.59
N HIS A 17 4.82 1.70 0.77
CA HIS A 17 4.88 2.71 -0.28
C HIS A 17 5.11 4.11 0.31
N ARG A 18 6.25 4.74 -0.02
CA ARG A 18 6.68 6.04 0.54
C ARG A 18 5.65 7.15 0.35
N GLY A 19 5.13 7.29 -0.88
CA GLY A 19 4.12 8.31 -1.19
C GLY A 19 2.78 8.06 -0.49
N ALA A 20 2.52 6.82 -0.05
CA ALA A 20 1.32 6.51 0.73
C ALA A 20 1.54 6.80 2.22
N SER A 21 2.73 6.48 2.74
CA SER A 21 3.05 6.56 4.16
C SER A 21 3.35 7.97 4.66
N ILE A 22 3.90 8.87 3.83
CA ILE A 22 4.25 10.24 4.23
C ILE A 22 3.06 11.18 4.03
N VAL A 23 2.76 12.05 4.99
CA VAL A 23 1.64 13.00 4.89
C VAL A 23 1.69 13.82 3.60
N SER A 24 0.53 14.04 2.99
CA SER A 24 0.42 14.91 1.82
C SER A 24 0.74 16.36 2.17
N ILE A 25 1.48 17.04 1.28
CA ILE A 25 1.70 18.49 1.34
C ILE A 25 0.40 19.32 1.34
N LYS A 26 -0.72 18.72 0.92
CA LYS A 26 -2.05 19.36 0.96
C LYS A 26 -2.65 19.39 2.37
N ILE A 27 -2.15 18.55 3.27
CA ILE A 27 -2.58 18.43 4.67
C ILE A 27 -1.56 19.11 5.58
N ASP A 28 -0.28 18.79 5.40
CA ASP A 28 0.83 19.40 6.12
C ASP A 28 1.98 19.70 5.15
N ALA A 29 2.24 21.00 4.95
CA ALA A 29 3.27 21.47 4.02
C ALA A 29 4.68 21.49 4.66
N THR A 30 4.83 21.06 5.91
CA THR A 30 6.14 20.96 6.57
C THR A 30 7.05 20.03 5.78
N PRO A 31 8.27 20.46 5.40
CA PRO A 31 9.18 19.62 4.65
C PRO A 31 9.57 18.36 5.43
N VAL A 32 9.42 17.19 4.81
CA VAL A 32 9.96 15.93 5.32
C VAL A 32 11.37 15.75 4.77
N ALA A 33 12.36 15.77 5.66
CA ALA A 33 13.77 15.58 5.30
C ALA A 33 14.04 14.16 4.77
N CYS A 34 15.19 13.96 4.12
CA CYS A 34 15.54 12.69 3.46
C CYS A 34 15.39 11.46 4.38
N GLU A 35 16.01 11.50 5.57
CA GLU A 35 15.93 10.40 6.55
C GLU A 35 14.62 10.41 7.35
N ALA A 36 13.95 11.56 7.47
CA ALA A 36 12.70 11.68 8.21
C ALA A 36 11.59 10.78 7.63
N GLY A 37 11.60 10.53 6.32
CA GLY A 37 10.71 9.54 5.70
C GLY A 37 10.87 8.13 6.27
N PHE A 38 12.08 7.74 6.64
CA PHE A 38 12.38 6.48 7.30
C PHE A 38 12.12 6.57 8.81
N ASP A 39 12.71 7.57 9.47
CA ASP A 39 12.69 7.70 10.93
C ASP A 39 11.28 7.94 11.48
N GLU A 40 10.47 8.75 10.80
CA GLU A 40 9.14 9.17 11.30
C GLU A 40 7.98 8.41 10.68
N TRP A 41 8.10 7.99 9.41
CA TRP A 41 6.96 7.48 8.65
C TRP A 41 7.01 5.98 8.37
N PHE A 42 8.18 5.40 8.12
CA PHE A 42 8.30 3.99 7.76
C PHE A 42 7.85 3.08 8.91
N HIS A 43 8.38 3.30 10.11
CA HIS A 43 8.09 2.49 11.29
C HIS A 43 6.81 2.87 12.04
N ARG A 44 6.07 3.88 11.57
CA ARG A 44 4.88 4.37 12.26
C ARG A 44 3.81 3.27 12.34
N ASP A 45 3.33 2.98 13.55
CA ASP A 45 2.23 2.05 13.82
C ASP A 45 0.87 2.74 13.62
N ALA A 46 0.64 3.19 12.39
CA ALA A 46 -0.60 3.81 11.96
C ALA A 46 -0.84 3.52 10.47
N ASP A 47 -2.10 3.62 10.07
CA ASP A 47 -2.53 3.59 8.67
C ASP A 47 -1.77 4.64 7.85
N ASN A 48 -1.55 4.34 6.56
CA ASN A 48 -0.99 5.29 5.62
C ASN A 48 -1.93 6.52 5.50
N PRO A 49 -1.41 7.76 5.62
CA PRO A 49 -2.22 8.98 5.50
C PRO A 49 -2.81 9.17 4.11
N ASN A 50 -2.18 8.61 3.07
CA ASN A 50 -2.72 8.65 1.71
C ASN A 50 -3.10 7.22 1.28
N VAL A 51 -4.36 7.05 0.88
CA VAL A 51 -4.85 5.79 0.32
C VAL A 51 -4.23 5.62 -1.08
N LEU A 52 -3.60 4.46 -1.31
CA LEU A 52 -3.01 4.12 -2.61
C LEU A 52 -4.04 3.34 -3.45
N ASP A 53 -5.10 4.03 -3.86
CA ASP A 53 -6.26 3.40 -4.50
C ASP A 53 -5.90 2.51 -5.69
N GLY A 54 -6.43 1.29 -5.70
CA GLY A 54 -6.26 0.31 -6.77
C GLY A 54 -4.93 -0.45 -6.74
N ALA A 55 -4.02 -0.16 -5.81
CA ALA A 55 -2.79 -0.92 -5.66
C ALA A 55 -3.08 -2.37 -5.25
N VAL A 56 -2.45 -3.32 -5.94
CA VAL A 56 -2.46 -4.74 -5.57
C VAL A 56 -1.20 -5.00 -4.76
N VAL A 57 -1.35 -5.44 -3.51
CA VAL A 57 -0.22 -5.80 -2.66
C VAL A 57 0.35 -7.19 -3.04
N GLY A 58 1.51 -7.54 -2.52
CA GLY A 58 2.12 -8.88 -2.72
C GLY A 58 1.20 -10.03 -2.30
N GLY A 59 0.37 -9.82 -1.28
CA GLY A 59 -0.66 -10.76 -0.87
C GLY A 59 -0.23 -11.69 0.26
N PRO A 60 -1.05 -12.69 0.62
CA PRO A 60 -0.81 -13.55 1.77
C PRO A 60 0.32 -14.56 1.51
N ASN A 61 0.80 -15.16 2.59
CA ASN A 61 1.72 -16.30 2.51
C ASN A 61 0.98 -17.60 2.09
N GLN A 62 1.71 -18.71 2.02
CA GLN A 62 1.15 -20.02 1.61
C GLN A 62 0.10 -20.59 2.57
N ALA A 63 0.00 -20.05 3.80
CA ALA A 63 -1.01 -20.42 4.79
C ALA A 63 -2.19 -19.43 4.82
N ASP A 64 -2.33 -18.60 3.77
CA ASP A 64 -3.34 -17.53 3.67
C ASP A 64 -3.22 -16.43 4.75
N GLU A 65 -2.06 -16.32 5.40
CA GLU A 65 -1.82 -15.31 6.43
C GLU A 65 -1.28 -14.01 5.81
N TYR A 66 -1.83 -12.88 6.25
CA TYR A 66 -1.40 -11.55 5.83
C TYR A 66 -1.27 -10.63 7.04
N SER A 67 -0.08 -10.08 7.23
CA SER A 67 0.19 -9.05 8.24
C SER A 67 0.27 -7.70 7.54
N ASP A 68 -0.66 -6.79 7.85
CA ASP A 68 -0.69 -5.44 7.29
C ASP A 68 0.33 -4.55 8.01
N THR A 69 1.61 -4.78 7.76
CA THR A 69 2.70 -3.99 8.33
C THR A 69 3.62 -3.49 7.22
N ARG A 70 3.97 -2.19 7.32
CA ARG A 70 4.71 -1.47 6.28
C ARG A 70 6.14 -1.98 6.10
N ASP A 71 6.72 -2.54 7.15
CA ASP A 71 8.06 -3.13 7.15
C ASP A 71 8.11 -4.52 6.51
N ASN A 72 6.96 -5.18 6.39
CA ASN A 72 6.85 -6.48 5.73
C ASN A 72 6.70 -6.28 4.21
N TYR A 73 7.81 -5.95 3.56
CA TYR A 73 7.82 -5.59 2.16
C TYR A 73 7.29 -6.72 1.25
N GLN A 74 7.56 -8.00 1.51
CA GLN A 74 7.13 -9.06 0.57
C GLN A 74 5.59 -9.12 0.43
N PRO A 75 4.80 -9.13 1.52
CA PRO A 75 3.35 -9.14 1.43
C PRO A 75 2.75 -7.75 1.16
N ALA A 76 3.33 -6.68 1.70
CA ALA A 76 2.75 -5.34 1.68
C ALA A 76 3.26 -4.44 0.53
N GLU A 77 4.18 -4.91 -0.31
CA GLU A 77 4.68 -4.16 -1.46
C GLU A 77 3.61 -4.01 -2.54
N ALA A 78 3.47 -2.78 -3.02
CA ALA A 78 2.68 -2.44 -4.19
C ALA A 78 3.63 -2.03 -5.32
N ALA A 79 3.60 -2.77 -6.42
CA ALA A 79 4.43 -2.47 -7.58
C ALA A 79 3.61 -2.54 -8.89
N THR A 80 4.14 -1.86 -9.91
CA THR A 80 3.56 -1.88 -11.26
C THR A 80 3.47 -3.30 -11.82
N ALA A 81 4.42 -4.17 -11.46
CA ALA A 81 4.43 -5.58 -11.85
C ALA A 81 3.24 -6.38 -11.27
N ASN A 82 2.73 -6.01 -10.09
CA ASN A 82 1.53 -6.63 -9.51
C ASN A 82 0.28 -6.17 -10.28
N ASN A 83 0.16 -4.86 -10.51
CA ASN A 83 -1.02 -4.25 -11.10
C ASN A 83 -1.16 -4.52 -12.60
N ALA A 84 -0.07 -4.55 -13.37
CA ALA A 84 -0.12 -4.67 -14.82
C ALA A 84 -0.87 -5.92 -15.33
N PRO A 85 -0.55 -7.16 -14.90
CA PRO A 85 -1.32 -8.33 -15.32
C PRO A 85 -2.74 -8.33 -14.73
N PHE A 86 -2.91 -7.85 -13.50
CA PHE A 86 -4.20 -7.81 -12.82
C PHE A 86 -5.23 -6.97 -13.59
N VAL A 87 -4.86 -5.76 -13.99
CA VAL A 87 -5.72 -4.86 -14.78
C VAL A 87 -6.09 -5.49 -16.13
N GLY A 88 -5.16 -6.20 -16.77
CA GLY A 88 -5.43 -6.90 -18.03
C GLY A 88 -6.50 -7.99 -17.89
N VAL A 89 -6.43 -8.81 -16.83
CA VAL A 89 -7.45 -9.84 -16.54
C VAL A 89 -8.81 -9.20 -16.26
N LEU A 90 -8.85 -8.15 -15.43
CA LEU A 90 -10.10 -7.45 -15.12
C LEU A 90 -10.76 -6.85 -16.37
N ALA A 91 -9.97 -6.24 -17.26
CA ALA A 91 -10.48 -5.69 -18.52
C ALA A 91 -11.15 -6.76 -19.40
N ARG A 92 -10.59 -7.98 -19.45
CA ARG A 92 -11.19 -9.11 -20.18
C ARG A 92 -12.46 -9.63 -19.54
N LEU A 93 -12.57 -9.59 -18.22
CA LEU A 93 -13.79 -10.04 -17.52
C LEU A 93 -14.93 -9.02 -17.65
N ALA A 94 -14.60 -7.74 -17.82
CA ALA A 94 -15.56 -6.66 -17.98
C ALA A 94 -15.98 -6.42 -19.44
N SER A 95 -15.44 -7.16 -20.40
CA SER A 95 -15.71 -7.01 -21.84
C SER A 95 -16.96 -7.71 -22.31
#